data_AF-A0A9W4WLQ6-F1
#
_entry.id   AF-A0A9W4WLQ6-F1
#
_cell.length_a   1.000
_cell.length_b   1.000
_cell.length_c   1.000
_cell.angle_alpha   90.00
_cell.angle_beta   90.00
_cell.angle_gamma   90.00
#
_symmetry.space_group_name_H-M   'P 1'
#
loop_
_entity.id
_entity.type
_entity.pdbx_description
1 polymer ?
#
loop_
_entity_poly.entity_id
_entity_poly.type
_entity_poly.pdbx_seq_one_letter_code
_entity_poly.pdbx_strand_id
1 'polypeptide(L)'
;MAPPTNEAAAAAPGADGGSKQDNRPAKRRKVKDTAAEEDVEHVCKGKDKSAWVEFEYSVFHTVGPINAQAVRRLPKPDLEVLLPQTLPETEYDQDWSADDETALQSSWQADPYRLDLIGYKDADIGKAFRQTLRSFGITPFELISDKFGLVYGGNIGKIRDKWAPKFSLTLYHLIPHPLWGKDPRLLAIALQYTSILRNRDLRSWKLIRPNEDPFFKIFEEVRKRLKKQSTPSIFSLFLTALEEVVEVEARVDITDKDGPVSVYTISRYDLESVQKALNGTAYMGIPSFLPRELIKEHMYNSSTDNPPLGPSALITYIERALIAVRRHKAKADNRSKRLGDQQQTDQEQRDTVWGPSVNSEETGSILRQKDERIAALEQQLNEMNPLKQQLNEKDELLKQQLNETKLLKQQLTENEEFFQHQLSEKEELLAQQTSSITELKESLHRKDEEMSRRTRELAELGSLWDSRS
;
A
#
# COMPACT_ATOMS: atom_id res chain seq x y z
N MET A 1 59.31 -21.05 7.09
CA MET A 1 59.17 -20.06 8.17
C MET A 1 57.72 -20.10 8.64
N ALA A 2 57.49 -20.77 9.77
CA ALA A 2 56.20 -20.90 10.43
C ALA A 2 56.28 -20.13 11.76
N PRO A 3 55.21 -19.45 12.21
CA PRO A 3 55.13 -18.97 13.58
C PRO A 3 54.33 -19.96 14.47
N PRO A 4 54.60 -19.96 15.78
CA PRO A 4 54.19 -21.05 16.66
C PRO A 4 52.85 -20.81 17.37
N THR A 5 52.28 -21.94 17.76
CA THR A 5 51.18 -22.20 18.69
C THR A 5 51.46 -21.70 20.10
N ASN A 6 50.43 -21.15 20.77
CA ASN A 6 50.38 -21.03 22.22
C ASN A 6 49.12 -21.72 22.74
N GLU A 7 49.32 -22.90 23.33
CA GLU A 7 48.44 -23.52 24.32
C GLU A 7 48.76 -22.95 25.71
N ALA A 8 47.73 -22.60 26.47
CA ALA A 8 47.79 -22.69 27.93
C ALA A 8 46.38 -22.90 28.49
N ALA A 9 46.27 -23.96 29.29
CA ALA A 9 45.09 -24.53 29.90
C ALA A 9 44.88 -24.06 31.35
N ALA A 10 43.78 -24.54 31.95
CA ALA A 10 43.41 -24.59 33.38
C ALA A 10 42.75 -23.31 33.92
N ALA A 11 41.65 -23.32 34.69
CA ALA A 11 40.99 -24.35 35.49
C ALA A 11 39.54 -23.90 35.79
N ALA A 12 38.63 -24.87 35.94
CA ALA A 12 37.38 -24.74 36.72
C ALA A 12 37.63 -25.29 38.15
N PRO A 13 36.65 -25.50 39.06
CA PRO A 13 35.30 -24.95 39.25
C PRO A 13 35.03 -24.52 40.73
N GLY A 14 33.84 -23.97 41.01
CA GLY A 14 33.28 -23.84 42.38
C GLY A 14 31.94 -23.12 42.31
N ALA A 15 30.79 -23.82 42.36
CA ALA A 15 30.14 -24.48 43.49
C ALA A 15 29.45 -23.49 44.47
N ASP A 16 28.12 -23.60 44.44
CA ASP A 16 27.21 -23.58 45.59
C ASP A 16 26.71 -22.25 46.16
N GLY A 17 25.44 -22.25 46.57
CA GLY A 17 24.81 -21.14 47.29
C GLY A 17 23.36 -20.89 46.89
N GLY A 18 22.45 -21.77 47.32
CA GLY A 18 21.01 -21.52 47.24
C GLY A 18 20.52 -20.47 48.25
N SER A 19 19.41 -19.80 47.92
CA SER A 19 18.51 -19.24 48.93
C SER A 19 17.09 -19.13 48.37
N LYS A 20 16.21 -19.96 48.92
CA LYS A 20 14.75 -19.76 48.97
C LYS A 20 14.47 -18.46 49.73
N GLN A 21 13.56 -17.62 49.22
CA GLN A 21 12.80 -16.70 50.08
C GLN A 21 11.41 -16.39 49.51
N ASP A 22 10.43 -17.00 50.16
CA ASP A 22 9.18 -16.44 50.67
C ASP A 22 8.27 -15.55 49.82
N ASN A 23 7.13 -16.17 49.51
CA ASN A 23 5.81 -15.56 49.31
C ASN A 23 5.43 -14.58 50.44
N ARG A 24 5.02 -13.37 50.08
CA ARG A 24 3.93 -12.64 50.75
C ARG A 24 3.14 -11.75 49.77
N PRO A 25 1.80 -11.78 49.79
CA PRO A 25 0.98 -10.89 48.99
C PRO A 25 0.82 -9.52 49.67
N ALA A 26 1.20 -8.45 48.97
CA ALA A 26 1.00 -7.08 49.42
C ALA A 26 -0.48 -6.67 49.25
N LYS A 27 -1.17 -6.46 50.38
CA LYS A 27 -2.44 -5.73 50.47
C LYS A 27 -2.27 -4.31 49.89
N ARG A 28 -2.89 -4.04 48.74
CA ARG A 28 -3.09 -2.66 48.27
C ARG A 28 -4.39 -2.09 48.82
N ARG A 29 -4.25 -0.88 49.39
CA ARG A 29 -5.24 -0.05 50.06
C ARG A 29 -6.37 0.37 49.09
N LYS A 30 -7.61 0.34 49.60
CA LYS A 30 -8.73 1.14 49.07
C LYS A 30 -8.36 2.61 49.21
N VAL A 31 -8.28 3.33 48.09
CA VAL A 31 -8.31 4.79 48.06
C VAL A 31 -9.70 5.20 47.56
N LYS A 32 -10.24 6.17 48.26
CA LYS A 32 -11.58 6.73 48.20
C LYS A 32 -11.65 7.82 47.11
N ASP A 33 -12.81 7.94 46.52
CA ASP A 33 -13.19 8.76 45.37
C ASP A 33 -12.77 10.23 45.43
N THR A 34 -12.39 10.77 44.27
CA THR A 34 -12.64 12.17 43.90
C THR A 34 -13.05 12.21 42.44
N ALA A 35 -14.26 12.71 42.23
CA ALA A 35 -14.92 12.88 40.94
C ALA A 35 -14.13 13.84 40.04
N ALA A 36 -13.85 13.39 38.82
CA ALA A 36 -13.49 14.23 37.68
C ALA A 36 -14.31 13.71 36.50
N GLU A 37 -14.97 14.63 35.82
CA GLU A 37 -15.92 14.44 34.73
C GLU A 37 -15.36 13.48 33.66
N GLU A 38 -16.07 12.37 33.43
CA GLU A 38 -15.84 11.48 32.31
C GLU A 38 -16.40 12.13 31.04
N ASP A 39 -15.51 12.60 30.16
CA ASP A 39 -15.79 12.59 28.73
C ASP A 39 -16.04 11.13 28.34
N VAL A 40 -17.30 10.81 28.07
CA VAL A 40 -17.73 9.47 27.64
C VAL A 40 -17.22 9.25 26.21
N GLU A 41 -15.95 8.85 26.12
CA GLU A 41 -15.45 8.08 25.00
C GLU A 41 -16.29 6.80 24.95
N HIS A 42 -17.20 6.70 23.98
CA HIS A 42 -17.89 5.47 23.65
C HIS A 42 -16.88 4.44 23.10
N VAL A 43 -16.03 3.91 23.97
CA VAL A 43 -15.26 2.70 23.70
C VAL A 43 -16.28 1.57 23.71
N CYS A 44 -16.57 1.02 22.54
CA CYS A 44 -17.37 -0.19 22.36
C CYS A 44 -16.71 -1.39 23.06
N LYS A 45 -16.80 -1.46 24.40
CA LYS A 45 -16.44 -2.63 25.21
C LYS A 45 -17.61 -3.62 25.20
N GLY A 46 -17.94 -4.12 24.01
CA GLY A 46 -18.88 -5.23 23.85
C GLY A 46 -18.29 -6.48 24.50
N LYS A 47 -18.83 -6.87 25.66
CA LYS A 47 -18.54 -8.18 26.29
C LYS A 47 -19.18 -9.35 25.53
N ASP A 48 -20.11 -9.05 24.62
CA ASP A 48 -20.71 -10.02 23.72
C ASP A 48 -19.87 -10.20 22.47
N LYS A 49 -19.03 -11.24 22.50
CA LYS A 49 -18.36 -11.77 21.31
C LYS A 49 -19.37 -12.18 20.22
N SER A 50 -20.65 -12.36 20.54
CA SER A 50 -21.68 -12.80 19.59
C SER A 50 -21.98 -11.74 18.52
N ALA A 51 -22.09 -10.46 18.86
CA ALA A 51 -22.40 -9.42 17.87
C ALA A 51 -21.27 -9.22 16.86
N TRP A 52 -20.02 -9.34 17.31
CA TRP A 52 -18.85 -9.35 16.42
C TRP A 52 -18.83 -10.58 15.53
N VAL A 53 -19.06 -11.77 16.09
CA VAL A 53 -19.10 -13.03 15.32
C VAL A 53 -20.27 -13.06 14.32
N GLU A 54 -21.43 -12.49 14.66
CA GLU A 54 -22.58 -12.37 13.76
C GLU A 54 -22.36 -11.31 12.68
N PHE A 55 -21.72 -10.18 12.98
CA PHE A 55 -21.30 -9.20 11.97
C PHE A 55 -20.25 -9.80 11.03
N GLU A 56 -19.27 -10.51 11.57
CA GLU A 56 -18.26 -11.26 10.81
C GLU A 56 -18.97 -12.26 9.89
N TYR A 57 -19.78 -13.16 10.45
CA TYR A 57 -20.53 -14.16 9.70
C TYR A 57 -21.43 -13.51 8.62
N SER A 58 -22.16 -12.46 8.97
CA SER A 58 -23.02 -11.69 8.07
C SER A 58 -22.22 -11.09 6.92
N VAL A 59 -21.24 -10.23 7.20
CA VAL A 59 -20.43 -9.56 6.17
C VAL A 59 -19.73 -10.59 5.28
N PHE A 60 -19.23 -11.68 5.83
CA PHE A 60 -18.46 -12.67 5.06
C PHE A 60 -19.31 -13.67 4.27
N HIS A 61 -20.55 -13.95 4.69
CA HIS A 61 -21.43 -14.89 4.00
C HIS A 61 -22.45 -14.18 3.10
N THR A 62 -22.80 -12.91 3.37
CA THR A 62 -23.73 -12.13 2.53
C THR A 62 -23.00 -11.27 1.50
N VAL A 63 -21.85 -10.68 1.84
CA VAL A 63 -20.95 -10.08 0.85
C VAL A 63 -20.15 -11.26 0.29
N GLY A 64 -20.69 -11.89 -0.75
CA GLY A 64 -20.10 -13.09 -1.37
C GLY A 64 -18.59 -13.00 -1.53
N PRO A 65 -17.88 -14.15 -1.58
CA PRO A 65 -16.44 -14.29 -1.34
C PRO A 65 -15.70 -13.09 -1.92
N ILE A 66 -15.18 -12.22 -1.04
CA ILE A 66 -14.50 -10.96 -1.39
C ILE A 66 -13.74 -11.19 -2.69
N ASN A 67 -14.31 -10.60 -3.74
CA ASN A 67 -14.28 -11.09 -5.11
C ASN A 67 -13.01 -11.90 -5.41
N ALA A 68 -13.09 -13.23 -5.46
CA ALA A 68 -11.93 -14.06 -5.86
C ALA A 68 -11.41 -13.68 -7.26
N GLN A 69 -12.19 -12.93 -8.05
CA GLN A 69 -11.75 -12.28 -9.30
C GLN A 69 -10.82 -11.07 -9.09
N ALA A 70 -10.75 -10.47 -7.90
CA ALA A 70 -9.90 -9.31 -7.61
C ALA A 70 -8.41 -9.62 -7.74
N VAL A 71 -8.03 -10.88 -7.46
CA VAL A 71 -6.67 -11.39 -7.67
C VAL A 71 -6.59 -12.02 -9.06
N ARG A 72 -6.18 -11.21 -10.04
CA ARG A 72 -5.96 -11.65 -11.42
C ARG A 72 -4.98 -12.84 -11.42
N ARG A 73 -5.37 -13.94 -12.08
CA ARG A 73 -4.44 -15.04 -12.39
C ARG A 73 -3.34 -14.49 -13.29
N LEU A 74 -2.10 -14.88 -13.01
CA LEU A 74 -0.96 -14.45 -13.82
C LEU A 74 -0.53 -15.62 -14.71
N PRO A 75 -1.02 -15.70 -15.96
CA PRO A 75 -0.65 -16.78 -16.85
C PRO A 75 0.84 -16.66 -17.22
N LYS A 76 1.46 -17.77 -17.62
CA LYS A 76 2.88 -17.81 -17.97
C LYS A 76 3.29 -16.75 -19.03
N PRO A 77 2.54 -16.49 -20.10
CA PRO A 77 2.88 -15.43 -21.06
C PRO A 77 2.97 -14.05 -20.42
N ASP A 78 2.01 -13.68 -19.56
CA ASP A 78 2.04 -12.40 -18.83
C ASP A 78 3.28 -12.33 -17.92
N LEU A 79 3.67 -13.46 -17.30
CA LEU A 79 4.89 -13.52 -16.49
C LEU A 79 6.16 -13.33 -17.32
N GLU A 80 6.23 -13.88 -18.53
CA GLU A 80 7.38 -13.66 -19.45
C GLU A 80 7.44 -12.22 -19.95
N VAL A 81 6.30 -11.53 -20.08
CA VAL A 81 6.27 -10.09 -20.38
C VAL A 81 6.80 -9.27 -19.21
N LEU A 82 6.42 -9.60 -17.97
CA LEU A 82 6.89 -8.90 -16.78
C LEU A 82 8.37 -9.18 -16.47
N LEU A 83 8.84 -10.41 -16.71
CA LEU A 83 10.20 -10.87 -16.43
C LEU A 83 10.79 -11.59 -17.64
N PRO A 84 11.10 -10.85 -18.71
CA PRO A 84 11.63 -11.45 -19.92
C PRO A 84 13.03 -12.01 -19.65
N GLN A 85 13.34 -13.12 -20.32
CA GLN A 85 14.68 -13.72 -20.26
C GLN A 85 15.72 -12.79 -20.91
N THR A 86 15.34 -12.19 -22.02
CA THR A 86 16.12 -11.24 -22.80
C THR A 86 15.27 -10.00 -23.03
N LEU A 87 15.83 -8.82 -22.80
CA LEU A 87 15.10 -7.58 -23.09
C LEU A 87 14.72 -7.50 -24.58
N PRO A 88 13.51 -7.02 -24.89
CA PRO A 88 13.16 -6.65 -26.25
C PRO A 88 13.96 -5.41 -26.70
N GLU A 89 14.20 -5.29 -28.00
CA GLU A 89 14.94 -4.15 -28.58
C GLU A 89 14.32 -2.78 -28.25
N THR A 90 13.01 -2.77 -27.99
CA THR A 90 12.24 -1.58 -27.64
C THR A 90 12.58 -0.97 -26.27
N GLU A 91 13.29 -1.70 -25.40
CA GLU A 91 13.65 -1.26 -24.04
C GLU A 91 15.06 -0.63 -23.96
N TYR A 92 15.81 -0.66 -25.06
CA TYR A 92 17.06 0.06 -25.18
C TYR A 92 16.77 1.54 -25.44
N ASP A 93 17.44 2.41 -24.69
CA ASP A 93 17.23 3.85 -24.69
C ASP A 93 18.58 4.58 -24.54
N GLN A 94 18.55 5.91 -24.42
CA GLN A 94 19.78 6.70 -24.24
C GLN A 94 20.51 6.42 -22.91
N ASP A 95 19.85 5.82 -21.93
CA ASP A 95 20.41 5.41 -20.64
C ASP A 95 20.86 3.94 -20.62
N TRP A 96 20.50 3.15 -21.66
CA TRP A 96 20.70 1.70 -21.69
C TRP A 96 20.87 1.14 -23.11
N SER A 97 22.09 0.75 -23.45
CA SER A 97 22.42 0.12 -24.73
C SER A 97 22.44 -1.42 -24.66
N ALA A 98 22.54 -2.07 -25.82
CA ALA A 98 22.76 -3.52 -25.91
C ALA A 98 24.12 -3.95 -25.32
N ASP A 99 25.12 -3.08 -25.41
CA ASP A 99 26.44 -3.29 -24.81
C ASP A 99 26.35 -3.24 -23.28
N ASP A 100 25.58 -2.31 -22.72
CA ASP A 100 25.32 -2.25 -21.27
C ASP A 100 24.62 -3.51 -20.77
N GLU A 101 23.61 -4.01 -21.49
CA GLU A 101 22.92 -5.25 -21.13
C GLU A 101 23.88 -6.45 -21.19
N THR A 102 24.72 -6.53 -22.22
CA THR A 102 25.72 -7.60 -22.35
C THR A 102 26.74 -7.54 -21.22
N ALA A 103 27.26 -6.35 -20.91
CA ALA A 103 28.19 -6.13 -19.80
C ALA A 103 27.55 -6.47 -18.45
N LEU A 104 26.28 -6.09 -18.23
CA LEU A 104 25.53 -6.45 -17.03
C LEU A 104 25.39 -7.97 -16.89
N GLN A 105 24.97 -8.66 -17.95
CA GLN A 105 24.84 -10.11 -17.96
C GLN A 105 26.18 -10.79 -17.68
N SER A 106 27.27 -10.39 -18.34
CA SER A 106 28.61 -10.92 -18.08
C SER A 106 29.06 -10.69 -16.64
N SER A 107 28.85 -9.49 -16.10
CA SER A 107 29.19 -9.15 -14.71
C SER A 107 28.39 -9.99 -13.71
N TRP A 108 27.12 -10.28 -14.01
CA TRP A 108 26.25 -11.11 -13.18
C TRP A 108 26.67 -12.58 -13.21
N GLN A 109 26.98 -13.12 -14.39
CA GLN A 109 27.49 -14.48 -14.52
C GLN A 109 28.83 -14.67 -13.80
N ALA A 110 29.67 -13.62 -13.77
CA ALA A 110 30.95 -13.61 -13.07
C ALA A 110 30.85 -13.35 -11.55
N ASP A 111 29.67 -13.00 -11.02
CA ASP A 111 29.50 -12.69 -9.59
C ASP A 111 29.66 -13.97 -8.75
N PRO A 112 30.70 -14.07 -7.89
CA PRO A 112 30.95 -15.28 -7.10
C PRO A 112 29.83 -15.60 -6.13
N TYR A 113 28.97 -14.63 -5.80
CA TYR A 113 27.83 -14.80 -4.89
C TYR A 113 26.51 -15.04 -5.62
N ARG A 114 26.50 -15.12 -6.96
CA ARG A 114 25.26 -15.30 -7.74
C ARG A 114 24.44 -16.49 -7.26
N LEU A 115 25.07 -17.67 -7.13
CA LEU A 115 24.40 -18.90 -6.72
C LEU A 115 23.82 -18.78 -5.31
N ASP A 116 24.51 -18.07 -4.43
CA ASP A 116 23.95 -17.74 -3.12
C ASP A 116 22.74 -16.85 -3.32
N LEU A 117 22.85 -15.68 -3.95
CA LEU A 117 21.75 -14.72 -4.10
C LEU A 117 20.46 -15.31 -4.70
N ILE A 118 20.54 -16.28 -5.62
CA ILE A 118 19.36 -16.92 -6.24
C ILE A 118 18.89 -18.18 -5.50
N GLY A 119 19.77 -18.82 -4.72
CA GLY A 119 19.55 -20.12 -4.09
C GLY A 119 18.69 -20.05 -2.82
N TYR A 120 17.47 -19.51 -2.92
CA TYR A 120 16.52 -19.51 -1.81
C TYR A 120 15.99 -20.92 -1.56
N LYS A 121 16.19 -21.44 -0.34
CA LYS A 121 15.63 -22.72 0.12
C LYS A 121 14.25 -22.57 0.78
N ASP A 122 13.90 -21.33 1.12
CA ASP A 122 12.66 -21.00 1.79
C ASP A 122 11.47 -21.03 0.82
N ALA A 123 10.37 -21.64 1.24
CA ALA A 123 9.14 -21.65 0.46
C ALA A 123 8.40 -20.29 0.50
N ASP A 124 8.64 -19.47 1.52
CA ASP A 124 7.88 -18.23 1.74
C ASP A 124 8.28 -17.12 0.78
N ILE A 125 9.54 -17.05 0.33
CA ILE A 125 9.91 -16.13 -0.76
C ILE A 125 9.13 -16.42 -2.04
N GLY A 126 8.87 -17.69 -2.36
CA GLY A 126 8.06 -18.07 -3.53
C GLY A 126 6.61 -17.58 -3.40
N LYS A 127 6.07 -17.55 -2.17
CA LYS A 127 4.73 -16.99 -1.89
C LYS A 127 4.72 -15.47 -2.06
N ALA A 128 5.70 -14.77 -1.49
CA ALA A 128 5.85 -13.32 -1.63
C ALA A 128 5.99 -12.94 -3.11
N PHE A 129 6.85 -13.64 -3.84
CA PHE A 129 7.10 -13.42 -5.27
C PHE A 129 5.83 -13.49 -6.11
N ARG A 130 5.06 -14.57 -5.96
CA ARG A 130 3.77 -14.71 -6.66
C ARG A 130 2.80 -13.60 -6.29
N GLN A 131 2.73 -13.24 -5.00
CA GLN A 131 1.76 -12.28 -4.54
C GLN A 131 2.09 -10.86 -5.01
N THR A 132 3.37 -10.44 -4.99
CA THR A 132 3.78 -9.11 -5.49
C THR A 132 3.47 -8.98 -6.97
N LEU A 133 3.75 -10.02 -7.77
CA LEU A 133 3.46 -10.00 -9.20
C LEU A 133 1.97 -9.90 -9.49
N ARG A 134 1.11 -10.61 -8.74
CA ARG A 134 -0.34 -10.53 -8.93
C ARG A 134 -0.94 -9.20 -8.48
N SER A 135 -0.46 -8.68 -7.34
CA SER A 135 -1.02 -7.47 -6.75
C SER A 135 -0.51 -6.20 -7.40
N PHE A 136 0.76 -6.16 -7.79
CA PHE A 136 1.44 -4.94 -8.24
C PHE A 136 2.08 -5.04 -9.63
N GLY A 137 2.16 -6.23 -10.22
CA GLY A 137 2.85 -6.42 -11.51
C GLY A 137 4.38 -6.26 -11.43
N ILE A 138 4.96 -6.23 -10.23
CA ILE A 138 6.41 -6.12 -10.01
C ILE A 138 6.91 -7.24 -9.10
N THR A 139 8.23 -7.43 -9.08
CA THR A 139 8.84 -8.44 -8.21
C THR A 139 9.00 -7.91 -6.78
N PRO A 140 9.06 -8.78 -5.77
CA PRO A 140 9.34 -8.34 -4.40
C PRO A 140 10.72 -7.67 -4.30
N PHE A 141 11.71 -8.11 -5.08
CA PHE A 141 13.05 -7.49 -5.12
C PHE A 141 13.00 -6.09 -5.70
N GLU A 142 12.16 -5.86 -6.70
CA GLU A 142 11.96 -4.54 -7.27
C GLU A 142 11.25 -3.61 -6.26
N LEU A 143 10.21 -4.10 -5.57
CA LEU A 143 9.54 -3.37 -4.50
C LEU A 143 10.53 -2.97 -3.39
N ILE A 144 11.46 -3.85 -3.01
CA ILE A 144 12.51 -3.59 -2.02
C ILE A 144 13.83 -3.31 -2.75
N SER A 145 13.88 -2.20 -3.49
CA SER A 145 15.10 -1.74 -4.16
C SER A 145 15.22 -0.21 -4.15
N ASP A 146 16.37 0.28 -4.61
CA ASP A 146 16.67 1.69 -4.85
C ASP A 146 15.56 2.38 -5.70
N LYS A 147 14.83 1.64 -6.55
CA LYS A 147 13.68 2.15 -7.32
C LYS A 147 12.59 2.76 -6.42
N PHE A 148 12.32 2.13 -5.28
CA PHE A 148 11.37 2.62 -4.28
C PHE A 148 12.10 3.20 -3.05
N GLY A 149 13.41 3.49 -3.15
CA GLY A 149 14.20 3.97 -2.03
C GLY A 149 14.19 3.00 -0.83
N LEU A 150 14.12 1.70 -1.07
CA LEU A 150 14.11 0.68 -0.02
C LEU A 150 15.28 -0.31 -0.19
N VAL A 151 15.91 -0.69 0.90
CA VAL A 151 16.90 -1.79 0.91
C VAL A 151 16.66 -2.70 2.09
N TYR A 152 16.82 -4.00 1.88
CA TYR A 152 16.73 -4.97 2.95
C TYR A 152 17.96 -4.87 3.88
N GLY A 153 17.72 -4.45 5.12
CA GLY A 153 18.67 -4.41 6.21
C GLY A 153 18.75 -5.74 6.94
N GLY A 154 19.30 -6.76 6.28
CA GLY A 154 19.72 -8.01 6.92
C GLY A 154 20.79 -7.79 8.00
N ASN A 155 21.60 -8.80 8.33
CA ASN A 155 22.69 -8.56 9.29
C ASN A 155 23.63 -7.49 8.72
N ILE A 156 23.66 -6.33 9.37
CA ILE A 156 24.28 -5.07 8.93
C ILE A 156 25.79 -5.19 8.60
N GLY A 157 26.42 -6.33 8.87
CA GLY A 157 27.79 -6.64 8.45
C GLY A 157 27.94 -7.32 7.09
N LYS A 158 26.84 -7.71 6.42
CA LYS A 158 26.86 -8.42 5.14
C LYS A 158 25.86 -7.75 4.18
N ILE A 159 26.38 -6.90 3.30
CA ILE A 159 25.64 -6.15 2.25
C ILE A 159 24.87 -7.07 1.27
N ARG A 160 24.93 -8.40 1.43
CA ARG A 160 24.45 -9.41 0.49
C ARG A 160 23.61 -10.50 1.15
N ASP A 161 22.85 -10.14 2.18
CA ASP A 161 22.06 -11.11 2.91
C ASP A 161 20.77 -11.48 2.17
N LYS A 162 20.56 -12.78 2.01
CA LYS A 162 19.24 -13.35 1.66
C LYS A 162 18.21 -12.85 2.64
N TRP A 163 17.00 -12.66 2.14
CA TRP A 163 15.87 -12.36 3.00
C TRP A 163 15.63 -13.50 3.97
N ALA A 164 15.52 -13.17 5.25
CA ALA A 164 15.13 -14.13 6.25
C ALA A 164 13.74 -14.71 5.92
N PRO A 165 13.47 -16.00 6.16
CA PRO A 165 12.17 -16.60 5.83
C PRO A 165 10.97 -15.84 6.41
N LYS A 166 11.11 -15.40 7.66
CA LYS A 166 10.08 -14.62 8.33
C LYS A 166 9.85 -13.24 7.70
N PHE A 167 10.88 -12.61 7.11
CA PHE A 167 10.71 -11.37 6.35
C PHE A 167 9.85 -11.61 5.11
N SER A 168 10.20 -12.64 4.33
CA SER A 168 9.43 -13.05 3.14
C SER A 168 7.98 -13.40 3.48
N LEU A 169 7.76 -14.14 4.57
CA LEU A 169 6.43 -14.51 5.04
C LEU A 169 5.60 -13.28 5.47
N THR A 170 6.19 -12.36 6.24
CA THR A 170 5.47 -11.16 6.67
C THR A 170 5.11 -10.29 5.46
N LEU A 171 6.05 -10.09 4.52
CA LEU A 171 5.82 -9.34 3.29
C LEU A 171 4.71 -9.97 2.44
N TYR A 172 4.77 -11.29 2.24
CA TYR A 172 3.77 -12.06 1.48
C TYR A 172 2.33 -11.71 1.89
N HIS A 173 2.09 -11.64 3.19
CA HIS A 173 0.77 -11.36 3.72
C HIS A 173 0.42 -9.86 3.83
N LEU A 174 1.40 -8.94 3.71
CA LEU A 174 1.11 -7.50 3.62
C LEU A 174 0.63 -7.11 2.23
N ILE A 175 1.22 -7.69 1.19
CA ILE A 175 0.94 -7.38 -0.22
C ILE A 175 -0.56 -7.38 -0.61
N PRO A 176 -1.41 -8.35 -0.21
CA PRO A 176 -2.80 -8.37 -0.64
C PRO A 176 -3.69 -7.29 -0.01
N HIS A 177 -3.16 -6.52 0.97
CA HIS A 177 -4.01 -5.66 1.77
C HIS A 177 -4.69 -4.56 0.92
N PRO A 178 -6.01 -4.35 1.07
CA PRO A 178 -6.79 -3.47 0.20
C PRO A 178 -6.38 -2.00 0.29
N LEU A 179 -5.78 -1.57 1.42
CA LEU A 179 -5.25 -0.21 1.59
C LEU A 179 -4.31 0.22 0.46
N TRP A 180 -3.58 -0.72 -0.16
CA TRP A 180 -2.63 -0.40 -1.21
C TRP A 180 -3.29 -0.11 -2.57
N GLY A 181 -4.54 -0.53 -2.79
CA GLY A 181 -5.24 -0.26 -4.06
C GLY A 181 -4.50 -0.74 -5.32
N LYS A 182 -3.69 -1.81 -5.22
CA LYS A 182 -2.75 -2.29 -6.26
C LYS A 182 -1.60 -1.32 -6.61
N ASP A 183 -1.40 -0.25 -5.84
CA ASP A 183 -0.28 0.65 -5.98
C ASP A 183 0.89 0.24 -5.05
N PRO A 184 2.00 -0.30 -5.57
CA PRO A 184 3.16 -0.65 -4.75
C PRO A 184 3.78 0.54 -4.02
N ARG A 185 3.57 1.78 -4.51
CA ARG A 185 4.11 3.00 -3.90
C ARG A 185 3.53 3.26 -2.51
N LEU A 186 2.27 2.89 -2.26
CA LEU A 186 1.66 3.08 -0.95
C LEU A 186 2.29 2.17 0.11
N LEU A 187 2.54 0.91 -0.23
CA LEU A 187 3.28 -0.01 0.64
C LEU A 187 4.73 0.47 0.81
N ALA A 188 5.38 0.94 -0.25
CA ALA A 188 6.74 1.48 -0.15
C ALA A 188 6.79 2.69 0.79
N ILE A 189 5.86 3.64 0.67
CA ILE A 189 5.76 4.81 1.57
C ILE A 189 5.54 4.37 3.01
N ALA A 190 4.67 3.39 3.26
CA ALA A 190 4.45 2.86 4.60
C ALA A 190 5.76 2.30 5.20
N LEU A 191 6.55 1.57 4.40
CA LEU A 191 7.83 1.01 4.83
C LEU A 191 8.91 2.08 5.04
N GLN A 192 9.00 3.07 4.16
CA GLN A 192 9.88 4.22 4.32
C GLN A 192 9.54 4.99 5.60
N TYR A 193 8.25 5.27 5.82
CA TYR A 193 7.77 5.98 7.01
C TYR A 193 8.06 5.21 8.29
N THR A 194 7.88 3.89 8.27
CA THR A 194 8.25 3.02 9.39
C THR A 194 9.75 3.12 9.70
N SER A 195 10.61 3.09 8.68
CA SER A 195 12.05 3.24 8.84
C SER A 195 12.43 4.64 9.38
N ILE A 196 11.77 5.70 8.92
CA ILE A 196 11.93 7.07 9.43
C ILE A 196 11.60 7.15 10.92
N LEU A 197 10.44 6.63 11.33
CA LEU A 197 9.99 6.63 12.72
C LEU A 197 10.95 5.83 13.62
N ARG A 198 11.33 4.62 13.20
CA ARG A 198 12.25 3.75 13.94
C ARG A 198 13.61 4.41 14.17
N ASN A 199 14.10 5.15 13.18
CA ASN A 199 15.42 5.77 13.21
C ASN A 199 15.43 7.23 13.67
N ARG A 200 14.27 7.82 14.05
CA ARG A 200 14.12 9.26 14.28
C ARG A 200 14.81 10.09 13.19
N ASP A 201 14.52 9.77 11.94
CA ASP A 201 15.11 10.47 10.81
C ASP A 201 14.43 11.82 10.63
N LEU A 202 15.04 12.90 11.12
CA LEU A 202 14.53 14.27 11.07
C LEU A 202 14.93 15.01 9.79
N ARG A 203 15.54 14.31 8.81
CA ARG A 203 15.93 14.92 7.54
C ARG A 203 14.73 15.43 6.76
N SER A 204 14.98 16.39 5.88
CA SER A 204 14.01 16.86 4.90
C SER A 204 13.70 15.74 3.89
N TRP A 205 12.62 15.00 4.11
CA TRP A 205 12.29 13.85 3.26
C TRP A 205 11.86 14.28 1.86
N LYS A 206 12.53 13.73 0.86
CA LYS A 206 12.01 13.73 -0.53
C LYS A 206 10.92 12.68 -0.63
N LEU A 207 9.77 12.91 0.01
CA LEU A 207 8.57 12.18 -0.35
C LEU A 207 8.25 12.57 -1.79
N ILE A 208 8.70 11.74 -2.73
CA ILE A 208 8.26 11.82 -4.11
C ILE A 208 6.77 11.60 -4.02
N ARG A 209 6.01 12.70 -4.17
CA ARG A 209 4.56 12.65 -4.26
C ARG A 209 4.28 11.57 -5.31
N PRO A 210 3.57 10.46 -4.98
CA PRO A 210 3.16 9.54 -6.02
C PRO A 210 2.44 10.43 -7.04
N ASN A 211 2.98 10.48 -8.26
CA ASN A 211 2.84 11.56 -9.24
C ASN A 211 1.42 12.11 -9.46
N GLU A 212 1.30 13.06 -10.38
CA GLU A 212 0.09 13.69 -10.96
C GLU A 212 -1.09 12.77 -11.39
N ASP A 213 -1.14 11.54 -10.91
CA ASP A 213 -2.31 10.68 -10.88
C ASP A 213 -3.55 11.54 -10.59
N PRO A 214 -4.54 11.54 -11.50
CA PRO A 214 -5.81 12.20 -11.29
C PRO A 214 -6.38 11.87 -9.91
N PHE A 215 -6.13 10.67 -9.37
CA PHE A 215 -6.50 10.31 -8.02
C PHE A 215 -5.93 11.24 -6.96
N PHE A 216 -4.63 11.56 -6.95
CA PHE A 216 -4.03 12.42 -5.91
C PHE A 216 -4.35 13.90 -6.10
N LYS A 217 -4.56 14.35 -7.35
CA LYS A 217 -5.10 15.70 -7.63
C LYS A 217 -6.55 15.82 -7.17
N ILE A 218 -7.39 14.84 -7.51
CA ILE A 218 -8.78 14.71 -7.03
C ILE A 218 -8.78 14.56 -5.51
N PHE A 219 -7.83 13.83 -4.91
CA PHE A 219 -7.72 13.66 -3.47
C PHE A 219 -7.29 14.95 -2.78
N GLU A 220 -6.38 15.75 -3.36
CA GLU A 220 -6.10 17.11 -2.86
C GLU A 220 -7.31 18.03 -3.00
N GLU A 221 -8.07 17.92 -4.09
CA GLU A 221 -9.29 18.70 -4.32
C GLU A 221 -10.42 18.30 -3.36
N VAL A 222 -10.63 17.00 -3.16
CA VAL A 222 -11.54 16.39 -2.20
C VAL A 222 -11.08 16.72 -0.78
N ARG A 223 -9.78 16.73 -0.48
CA ARG A 223 -9.22 17.17 0.81
C ARG A 223 -9.43 18.68 1.04
N LYS A 224 -9.33 19.52 0.00
CA LYS A 224 -9.70 20.95 0.09
C LYS A 224 -11.19 21.14 0.34
N ARG A 225 -12.06 20.29 -0.22
CA ARG A 225 -13.51 20.27 0.06
C ARG A 225 -13.83 19.73 1.47
N LEU A 226 -13.18 18.64 1.87
CA LEU A 226 -13.28 18.02 3.19
C LEU A 226 -12.69 18.89 4.29
N LYS A 227 -11.72 19.79 4.05
CA LYS A 227 -11.32 20.77 5.07
C LYS A 227 -12.47 21.63 5.62
N LYS A 228 -13.64 21.64 4.97
CA LYS A 228 -14.88 22.23 5.49
C LYS A 228 -15.73 21.28 6.36
N GLN A 229 -15.49 19.97 6.29
CA GLN A 229 -16.08 18.87 7.07
C GLN A 229 -15.13 17.65 6.97
N SER A 230 -14.20 17.35 7.89
CA SER A 230 -13.21 16.28 7.61
C SER A 230 -13.09 15.23 8.70
N THR A 231 -13.59 14.05 8.40
CA THR A 231 -12.94 12.83 8.83
C THR A 231 -11.60 12.68 8.06
N PRO A 232 -10.52 12.22 8.71
CA PRO A 232 -9.24 11.94 8.04
C PRO A 232 -9.39 10.77 7.06
N SER A 233 -8.55 10.72 6.01
CA SER A 233 -8.55 9.58 5.08
C SER A 233 -8.08 8.30 5.77
N ILE A 234 -8.51 7.15 5.26
CA ILE A 234 -8.14 5.84 5.83
C ILE A 234 -6.62 5.60 5.82
N PHE A 235 -5.90 6.07 4.79
CA PHE A 235 -4.44 6.00 4.74
C PHE A 235 -3.80 6.93 5.78
N SER A 236 -4.40 8.10 6.03
CA SER A 236 -3.93 9.01 7.10
C SER A 236 -4.12 8.39 8.48
N LEU A 237 -5.29 7.77 8.74
CA LEU A 237 -5.55 7.04 9.98
C LEU A 237 -4.56 5.89 10.17
N PHE A 238 -4.25 5.17 9.09
CA PHE A 238 -3.23 4.12 9.11
C PHE A 238 -1.84 4.66 9.48
N LEU A 239 -1.42 5.80 8.90
CA LEU A 239 -0.13 6.40 9.26
C LEU A 239 -0.10 6.85 10.73
N THR A 240 -1.20 7.37 11.27
CA THR A 240 -1.32 7.68 12.71
C THR A 240 -1.21 6.43 13.57
N ALA A 241 -1.90 5.34 13.20
CA ALA A 241 -1.77 4.06 13.90
C ALA A 241 -0.34 3.48 13.81
N LEU A 242 0.38 3.78 12.72
CA LEU A 242 1.77 3.38 12.56
C LEU A 242 2.69 4.15 13.51
N GLU A 243 2.48 5.45 13.72
CA GLU A 243 3.22 6.27 14.70
C GLU A 243 3.10 5.73 16.13
N GLU A 244 1.93 5.21 16.50
CA GLU A 244 1.69 4.63 17.84
C GLU A 244 2.37 3.28 18.05
N VAL A 245 2.65 2.56 16.97
CA VAL A 245 3.07 1.16 17.01
C VAL A 245 4.57 0.99 16.80
N VAL A 246 5.23 1.91 16.08
CA VAL A 246 6.66 1.82 15.78
C VAL A 246 7.49 2.10 17.03
N GLU A 247 8.30 1.12 17.43
CA GLU A 247 9.28 1.29 18.49
C GLU A 247 10.51 2.02 17.93
N VAL A 248 10.93 3.05 18.65
CA VAL A 248 12.12 3.82 18.28
C VAL A 248 13.39 3.09 18.72
N GLU A 249 14.26 2.78 17.77
CA GLU A 249 15.55 2.12 18.02
C GLU A 249 16.73 3.11 18.06
N ALA A 250 16.61 4.25 17.39
CA ALA A 250 17.71 5.21 17.29
C ALA A 250 18.10 5.81 18.64
N ARG A 251 19.41 5.77 18.92
CA ARG A 251 20.03 6.46 20.06
C ARG A 251 20.36 7.93 19.76
N VAL A 252 20.48 8.27 18.48
CA VAL A 252 20.86 9.60 17.98
C VAL A 252 19.96 9.92 16.79
N ASP A 253 19.40 11.13 16.77
CA ASP A 253 18.56 11.59 15.68
C ASP A 253 19.40 11.80 14.41
N ILE A 254 18.90 11.30 13.28
CA ILE A 254 19.52 11.53 11.97
C ILE A 254 19.00 12.87 11.45
N THR A 255 19.89 13.76 11.01
CA THR A 255 19.57 15.13 10.61
C THR A 255 20.11 15.45 9.22
N ASP A 256 19.77 16.61 8.65
CA ASP A 256 20.26 17.02 7.32
C ASP A 256 21.79 17.09 7.24
N LYS A 257 22.50 17.12 8.38
CA LYS A 257 23.97 17.04 8.46
C LYS A 257 24.52 15.68 8.04
N ASP A 258 23.72 14.63 8.12
CA ASP A 258 24.08 13.26 7.73
C ASP A 258 23.96 13.03 6.20
N GLY A 259 23.59 14.08 5.46
CA GLY A 259 23.45 14.05 4.01
C GLY A 259 22.08 13.56 3.54
N PRO A 260 21.81 13.68 2.23
CA PRO A 260 20.52 13.32 1.67
C PRO A 260 20.24 11.82 1.83
N VAL A 261 18.99 11.46 2.15
CA VAL A 261 18.58 10.06 2.16
C VAL A 261 18.56 9.55 0.72
N SER A 262 19.37 8.55 0.42
CA SER A 262 19.30 7.83 -0.86
C SER A 262 18.35 6.63 -0.78
N VAL A 263 18.42 5.86 0.31
CA VAL A 263 17.67 4.61 0.49
C VAL A 263 17.36 4.37 1.97
N TYR A 264 16.15 3.89 2.27
CA TYR A 264 15.72 3.51 3.61
C TYR A 264 15.95 2.02 3.85
N THR A 265 16.64 1.72 4.94
CA THR A 265 16.91 0.33 5.34
C THR A 265 15.70 -0.24 6.08
N ILE A 266 15.17 -1.36 5.59
CA ILE A 266 14.03 -2.05 6.18
C ILE A 266 14.39 -3.44 6.69
N SER A 267 13.83 -3.78 7.82
CA SER A 267 13.99 -5.02 8.53
C SER A 267 12.66 -5.77 8.62
N ARG A 268 12.69 -6.92 9.27
CA ARG A 268 11.45 -7.64 9.58
C ARG A 268 10.56 -6.85 10.55
N TYR A 269 11.13 -6.12 11.49
CA TYR A 269 10.37 -5.37 12.49
C TYR A 269 9.54 -4.26 11.82
N ASP A 270 10.07 -3.63 10.77
CA ASP A 270 9.33 -2.62 10.01
C ASP A 270 8.06 -3.21 9.37
N LEU A 271 8.15 -4.43 8.80
CA LEU A 271 6.97 -5.13 8.26
C LEU A 271 5.96 -5.50 9.36
N GLU A 272 6.44 -5.86 10.55
CA GLU A 272 5.58 -6.22 11.68
C GLU A 272 4.85 -5.00 12.26
N SER A 273 5.52 -3.84 12.32
CA SER A 273 4.90 -2.57 12.70
C SER A 273 3.82 -2.16 11.69
N VAL A 274 4.10 -2.24 10.38
CA VAL A 274 3.09 -2.01 9.34
C VAL A 274 1.90 -2.96 9.54
N GLN A 275 2.16 -4.25 9.75
CA GLN A 275 1.09 -5.23 9.98
C GLN A 275 0.23 -4.88 11.20
N LYS A 276 0.86 -4.54 12.33
CA LYS A 276 0.15 -4.21 13.57
C LYS A 276 -0.65 -2.90 13.44
N ALA A 277 -0.13 -1.91 12.72
CA ALA A 277 -0.83 -0.67 12.41
C ALA A 277 -2.07 -0.91 11.52
N LEU A 278 -1.96 -1.76 10.48
CA LEU A 278 -3.11 -2.14 9.65
C LEU A 278 -4.21 -2.78 10.47
N ASN A 279 -3.85 -3.72 11.35
CA ASN A 279 -4.79 -4.41 12.24
C ASN A 279 -5.42 -3.45 13.28
N GLY A 280 -4.73 -2.37 13.65
CA GLY A 280 -5.21 -1.35 14.58
C GLY A 280 -5.98 -0.21 13.93
N THR A 281 -5.97 -0.09 12.60
CA THR A 281 -6.62 1.03 11.90
C THR A 281 -8.14 0.85 11.94
N ALA A 282 -8.83 1.66 12.74
CA ALA A 282 -10.28 1.74 12.79
C ALA A 282 -10.78 3.05 12.17
N TYR A 283 -11.92 2.99 11.47
CA TYR A 283 -12.67 4.14 10.99
C TYR A 283 -14.01 4.16 11.72
N MET A 284 -14.28 5.24 12.46
CA MET A 284 -15.49 5.37 13.30
C MET A 284 -15.69 4.20 14.30
N GLY A 285 -14.60 3.70 14.90
CA GLY A 285 -14.66 2.58 15.86
C GLY A 285 -14.85 1.19 15.23
N ILE A 286 -14.99 1.11 13.90
CA ILE A 286 -15.07 -0.14 13.15
C ILE A 286 -13.70 -0.38 12.51
N PRO A 287 -13.07 -1.56 12.63
CA PRO A 287 -11.87 -1.90 11.90
C PRO A 287 -12.08 -1.58 10.41
N SER A 288 -11.24 -0.70 9.89
CA SER A 288 -11.28 -0.28 8.49
C SER A 288 -11.01 -1.43 7.55
N PHE A 289 -10.31 -2.43 8.06
CA PHE A 289 -9.86 -3.60 7.34
C PHE A 289 -10.15 -4.83 8.18
N LEU A 290 -10.44 -5.92 7.48
CA LEU A 290 -10.56 -7.23 8.09
C LEU A 290 -9.19 -7.67 8.61
N PRO A 291 -9.16 -8.44 9.72
CA PRO A 291 -7.95 -9.12 10.14
C PRO A 291 -7.29 -9.84 8.94
N ARG A 292 -5.99 -9.61 8.78
CA ARG A 292 -5.17 -10.18 7.73
C ARG A 292 -5.29 -11.70 7.63
N GLU A 293 -5.50 -12.36 8.75
CA GLU A 293 -5.71 -13.81 8.85
C GLU A 293 -6.92 -14.27 8.03
N LEU A 294 -7.98 -13.46 7.96
CA LEU A 294 -9.18 -13.75 7.15
C LEU A 294 -8.95 -13.45 5.67
N ILE A 295 -8.26 -12.35 5.38
CA ILE A 295 -7.84 -11.99 4.01
C ILE A 295 -6.98 -13.12 3.42
N LYS A 296 -6.12 -13.72 4.26
CA LYS A 296 -5.26 -14.85 3.90
C LYS A 296 -6.08 -16.06 3.45
N GLU A 297 -7.07 -16.48 4.24
CA GLU A 297 -7.88 -17.65 3.89
C GLU A 297 -8.66 -17.44 2.58
N HIS A 298 -9.16 -16.24 2.34
CA HIS A 298 -9.95 -15.94 1.14
C HIS A 298 -9.10 -15.76 -0.12
N MET A 299 -7.91 -15.14 -0.02
CA MET A 299 -7.10 -14.83 -1.20
C MET A 299 -6.13 -15.94 -1.60
N TYR A 300 -5.75 -16.83 -0.68
CA TYR A 300 -4.70 -17.83 -0.93
C TYR A 300 -5.19 -19.27 -1.14
N ASN A 301 -6.47 -19.56 -0.88
CA ASN A 301 -7.05 -20.88 -1.17
C ASN A 301 -7.33 -21.10 -2.68
N SER A 302 -7.10 -20.08 -3.51
CA SER A 302 -7.29 -20.12 -4.96
C SER A 302 -5.96 -20.37 -5.69
N SER A 303 -5.77 -21.64 -6.07
CA SER A 303 -4.91 -22.13 -7.15
C SER A 303 -3.41 -22.32 -6.91
N THR A 304 -3.06 -23.62 -6.89
CA THR A 304 -1.76 -24.25 -7.16
C THR A 304 -1.16 -23.94 -8.53
N ASP A 305 -1.86 -23.23 -9.43
CA ASP A 305 -1.53 -23.18 -10.87
C ASP A 305 -0.78 -21.93 -11.32
N ASN A 306 -0.28 -21.10 -10.39
CA ASN A 306 0.34 -19.84 -10.77
C ASN A 306 1.86 -19.90 -10.71
N PRO A 307 2.55 -19.57 -11.82
CA PRO A 307 4.00 -19.58 -11.89
C PRO A 307 4.62 -18.53 -10.96
N PRO A 308 5.89 -18.73 -10.56
CA PRO A 308 6.72 -19.88 -10.92
C PRO A 308 6.33 -21.17 -10.19
N LEU A 309 6.12 -22.23 -10.96
CA LEU A 309 5.78 -23.57 -10.46
C LEU A 309 7.07 -24.34 -10.18
N GLY A 310 7.30 -24.61 -8.90
CA GLY A 310 8.43 -25.42 -8.44
C GLY A 310 9.71 -24.63 -8.13
N PRO A 311 10.60 -25.19 -7.29
CA PRO A 311 11.81 -24.52 -6.84
C PRO A 311 12.77 -24.14 -7.98
N SER A 312 12.90 -24.98 -9.01
CA SER A 312 13.80 -24.74 -10.14
C SER A 312 13.36 -23.54 -10.98
N ALA A 313 12.07 -23.45 -11.32
CA ALA A 313 11.53 -22.31 -12.04
C ALA A 313 11.68 -21.03 -11.21
N LEU A 314 11.41 -21.09 -9.90
CA LEU A 314 11.53 -19.93 -9.01
C LEU A 314 12.95 -19.35 -9.04
N ILE A 315 13.99 -20.18 -9.00
CA ILE A 315 15.39 -19.72 -9.09
C ILE A 315 15.62 -18.90 -10.37
N THR A 316 15.13 -19.38 -11.52
CA THR A 316 15.25 -18.66 -12.80
C THR A 316 14.55 -17.30 -12.76
N TYR A 317 13.37 -17.18 -12.17
CA TYR A 317 12.69 -15.88 -12.10
C TYR A 317 13.26 -14.96 -11.03
N ILE A 318 13.79 -15.49 -9.93
CA ILE A 318 14.56 -14.70 -8.95
C ILE A 318 15.78 -14.10 -9.64
N GLU A 319 16.50 -14.90 -10.44
CA GLU A 319 17.64 -14.43 -11.22
C GLU A 319 17.23 -13.27 -12.15
N ARG A 320 16.17 -13.44 -12.95
CA ARG A 320 15.67 -12.37 -13.84
C ARG A 320 15.26 -11.12 -13.07
N ALA A 321 14.61 -11.29 -11.90
CA ALA A 321 14.20 -10.18 -11.04
C ALA A 321 15.41 -9.39 -10.51
N LEU A 322 16.46 -10.07 -10.06
CA LEU A 322 17.68 -9.43 -9.59
C LEU A 322 18.42 -8.69 -10.70
N ILE A 323 18.46 -9.25 -11.92
CA ILE A 323 18.99 -8.57 -13.10
C ILE A 323 18.18 -7.31 -13.39
N ALA A 324 16.85 -7.37 -13.34
CA ALA A 324 15.98 -6.20 -13.56
C ALA A 324 16.25 -5.07 -12.53
N VAL A 325 16.47 -5.41 -11.26
CA VAL A 325 16.85 -4.43 -10.23
C VAL A 325 18.21 -3.80 -10.53
N ARG A 326 19.22 -4.61 -10.89
CA ARG A 326 20.55 -4.11 -11.25
C ARG A 326 20.52 -3.22 -12.49
N ARG A 327 19.70 -3.58 -13.48
CA ARG A 327 19.46 -2.79 -14.67
C ARG A 327 18.91 -1.41 -14.33
N HIS A 328 17.86 -1.34 -13.50
CA HIS A 328 17.30 -0.06 -13.08
C HIS A 328 18.34 0.83 -12.40
N LYS A 329 19.18 0.24 -11.53
CA LYS A 329 20.29 0.95 -10.89
C LYS A 329 21.31 1.47 -11.90
N ALA A 330 21.76 0.63 -12.82
CA ALA A 330 22.74 1.00 -13.83
C ALA A 330 22.20 2.06 -14.81
N LYS A 331 20.91 1.99 -15.20
CA LYS A 331 20.23 3.06 -15.95
C LYS A 331 20.26 4.39 -15.20
N ALA A 332 19.99 4.38 -13.88
CA ALA A 332 20.03 5.58 -13.06
C ALA A 332 21.45 6.16 -12.94
N ASP A 333 22.47 5.31 -12.84
CA ASP A 333 23.87 5.72 -12.81
C ASP A 333 24.30 6.33 -14.16
N ASN A 334 23.94 5.71 -15.28
CA ASN A 334 24.20 6.23 -16.62
C ASN A 334 23.55 7.59 -16.86
N ARG A 335 22.28 7.74 -16.44
CA ARG A 335 21.58 9.02 -16.48
C ARG A 335 22.28 10.09 -15.66
N SER A 336 22.73 9.75 -14.46
CA SER A 336 23.41 10.68 -13.55
C SER A 336 24.75 11.14 -14.13
N LYS A 337 25.52 10.22 -14.75
CA LYS A 337 26.76 10.55 -15.46
C LYS A 337 26.51 11.51 -16.62
N ARG A 338 25.54 11.19 -17.49
CA ARG A 338 25.20 12.05 -18.63
C ARG A 338 24.80 13.46 -18.21
N LEU A 339 23.95 13.58 -17.19
CA LEU A 339 23.54 14.89 -16.67
C LEU A 339 24.71 15.66 -16.04
N GLY A 340 25.65 14.96 -15.38
CA GLY A 340 26.88 15.55 -14.87
C GLY A 340 27.79 16.08 -15.98
N ASP A 341 28.04 15.26 -17.02
CA ASP A 341 28.90 15.61 -18.15
C ASP A 341 28.33 16.79 -18.96
N GLN A 342 27.00 16.87 -19.07
CA GLN A 342 26.34 17.97 -19.77
C GLN A 342 26.49 19.30 -19.02
N GLN A 343 26.40 19.29 -17.68
CA GLN A 343 26.65 20.48 -16.88
C GLN A 343 28.11 20.96 -16.98
N GLN A 344 29.07 20.04 -17.09
CA GLN A 344 30.47 20.39 -17.26
C GLN A 344 30.76 20.96 -18.66
N THR A 345 30.15 20.40 -19.71
CA THR A 345 30.31 20.87 -21.09
C THR A 345 29.71 22.27 -21.29
N ASP A 346 28.54 22.54 -20.69
CA ASP A 346 27.90 23.86 -20.73
C ASP A 346 28.69 24.92 -19.96
N GLN A 347 29.47 24.51 -18.95
CA GLN A 347 30.38 25.39 -18.21
C GLN A 347 31.63 25.73 -19.04
N GLU A 348 32.28 24.73 -19.66
CA GLU A 348 33.49 24.94 -20.48
C GLU A 348 33.21 25.74 -21.77
N GLN A 349 32.03 25.59 -22.38
CA GLN A 349 31.65 26.40 -23.55
C GLN A 349 31.41 27.88 -23.21
N ARG A 350 31.00 28.23 -21.98
CA ARG A 350 30.90 29.64 -21.57
C ARG A 350 32.25 30.30 -21.40
N ASP A 351 33.26 29.53 -21.00
CA ASP A 351 34.60 30.06 -20.72
C ASP A 351 35.46 30.21 -21.99
N THR A 352 35.09 29.56 -23.10
CA THR A 352 35.91 29.54 -24.34
C THR A 352 35.50 30.56 -25.42
N VAL A 353 34.37 31.27 -25.26
CA VAL A 353 33.80 32.15 -26.32
C VAL A 353 34.40 33.57 -26.38
N TRP A 354 35.45 33.90 -25.61
CA TRP A 354 36.09 35.23 -25.62
C TRP A 354 37.49 35.30 -26.26
N GLY A 355 37.77 34.44 -27.26
CA GLY A 355 39.01 34.50 -28.05
C GLY A 355 38.78 34.90 -29.52
N PRO A 356 39.32 36.03 -30.02
CA PRO A 356 39.20 36.42 -31.43
C PRO A 356 40.36 35.85 -32.25
N SER A 357 40.16 34.69 -32.89
CA SER A 357 40.96 34.30 -34.06
C SER A 357 40.24 33.19 -34.82
N VAL A 358 39.57 33.53 -35.93
CA VAL A 358 38.97 32.53 -36.82
C VAL A 358 39.38 32.85 -38.25
N ASN A 359 39.97 31.84 -38.90
CA ASN A 359 40.35 31.83 -40.31
C ASN A 359 39.11 31.97 -41.21
N SER A 360 39.19 32.89 -42.18
CA SER A 360 38.08 33.37 -43.02
C SER A 360 37.52 32.35 -44.04
N GLU A 361 38.21 31.25 -44.32
CA GLU A 361 37.73 30.24 -45.28
C GLU A 361 36.85 29.17 -44.60
N GLU A 362 37.13 28.85 -43.34
CA GLU A 362 36.35 27.89 -42.54
C GLU A 362 34.96 28.45 -42.21
N THR A 363 34.87 29.76 -42.01
CA THR A 363 33.59 30.47 -41.79
C THR A 363 32.61 30.33 -42.96
N GLY A 364 33.09 30.21 -44.21
CA GLY A 364 32.24 30.08 -45.38
C GLY A 364 31.58 28.69 -45.50
N SER A 365 32.32 27.63 -45.15
CA SER A 365 31.78 26.26 -45.11
C SER A 365 30.79 26.09 -43.97
N ILE A 366 31.11 26.66 -42.80
CA ILE A 366 30.23 26.66 -41.62
C ILE A 366 28.92 27.40 -41.92
N LEU A 367 28.96 28.54 -42.64
CA LEU A 367 27.76 29.27 -43.02
C LEU A 367 26.84 28.46 -43.93
N ARG A 368 27.37 27.80 -44.97
CA ARG A 368 26.56 26.94 -45.86
C ARG A 368 25.94 25.76 -45.11
N GLN A 369 26.71 25.12 -44.23
CA GLN A 369 26.19 24.03 -43.40
C GLN A 369 25.09 24.51 -42.45
N LYS A 370 25.20 25.75 -41.92
CA LYS A 370 24.14 26.37 -41.12
C LYS A 370 22.89 26.67 -41.95
N ASP A 371 23.03 27.17 -43.17
CA ASP A 371 21.91 27.46 -44.06
C ASP A 371 21.16 26.17 -44.47
N GLU A 372 21.88 25.09 -44.78
CA GLU A 372 21.27 23.77 -45.03
C GLU A 372 20.53 23.23 -43.81
N ARG A 373 21.10 23.42 -42.62
CA ARG A 373 20.46 23.00 -41.36
C ARG A 373 19.21 23.83 -41.05
N ILE A 374 19.23 25.13 -41.36
CA ILE A 374 18.05 26.01 -41.22
C ILE A 374 16.95 25.53 -42.16
N ALA A 375 17.26 25.27 -43.44
CA ALA A 375 16.28 24.77 -44.40
C ALA A 375 15.67 23.42 -43.97
N ALA A 376 16.49 22.50 -43.45
CA ALA A 376 16.00 21.21 -42.93
C ALA A 376 15.07 21.39 -41.71
N LEU A 377 15.41 22.32 -40.80
CA LEU A 377 14.56 22.64 -39.65
C LEU A 377 13.25 23.31 -40.05
N GLU A 378 13.25 24.19 -41.05
CA GLU A 378 12.04 24.79 -41.60
C GLU A 378 11.13 23.74 -42.24
N GLN A 379 11.69 22.75 -42.94
CA GLN A 379 10.94 21.63 -43.48
C GLN A 379 10.31 20.79 -42.36
N GLN A 380 11.07 20.43 -41.33
CA GLN A 380 10.54 19.69 -40.17
C GLN A 380 9.44 20.48 -39.44
N LEU A 381 9.60 21.81 -39.31
CA LEU A 381 8.59 22.66 -38.70
C LEU A 381 7.29 22.67 -39.52
N ASN A 382 7.40 22.70 -40.85
CA ASN A 382 6.25 22.59 -41.75
C ASN A 382 5.56 21.23 -41.65
N GLU A 383 6.31 20.14 -41.52
CA GLU A 383 5.76 18.78 -41.30
C GLU A 383 5.08 18.64 -39.93
N MET A 384 5.53 19.38 -38.91
CA MET A 384 4.90 19.38 -37.58
C MET A 384 3.59 20.19 -37.49
N ASN A 385 3.37 21.17 -38.37
CA ASN A 385 2.17 21.99 -38.35
C ASN A 385 0.84 21.20 -38.52
N PRO A 386 0.69 20.24 -39.45
CA PRO A 386 -0.53 19.43 -39.54
C PRO A 386 -0.73 18.53 -38.30
N LEU A 387 0.35 18.07 -37.66
CA LEU A 387 0.26 17.29 -36.42
C LEU A 387 -0.26 18.14 -35.26
N LYS A 388 0.17 19.41 -35.15
CA LYS A 388 -0.38 20.35 -34.16
C LYS A 388 -1.86 20.62 -34.41
N GLN A 389 -2.28 20.72 -35.67
CA GLN A 389 -3.69 20.87 -36.01
C GLN A 389 -4.51 19.64 -35.59
N GLN A 390 -4.03 18.43 -35.90
CA GLN A 390 -4.69 17.18 -35.47
C GLN A 390 -4.75 17.06 -33.94
N LEU A 391 -3.73 17.53 -33.23
CA LEU A 391 -3.71 17.53 -31.77
C LEU A 391 -4.79 18.47 -31.21
N ASN A 392 -4.91 19.68 -31.76
CA ASN A 392 -5.97 20.62 -31.39
C ASN A 392 -7.37 20.06 -31.67
N GLU A 393 -7.58 19.41 -32.82
CA GLU A 393 -8.86 18.77 -33.16
C GLU A 393 -9.22 17.65 -32.17
N LYS A 394 -8.24 16.84 -31.76
CA LYS A 394 -8.43 15.81 -30.73
C LYS A 394 -8.72 16.41 -29.35
N ASP A 395 -8.07 17.51 -28.99
CA ASP A 395 -8.31 18.20 -27.72
C ASP A 395 -9.72 18.79 -27.66
N GLU A 396 -10.23 19.34 -28.75
CA GLU A 396 -11.63 19.80 -28.84
C GLU A 396 -12.62 18.64 -28.75
N LEU A 397 -12.32 17.50 -29.40
CA LEU A 397 -13.15 16.29 -29.29
C LEU A 397 -13.17 15.73 -27.85
N LEU A 398 -12.02 15.74 -27.16
CA LEU A 398 -11.93 15.36 -25.75
C LEU A 398 -12.73 16.31 -24.85
N LYS A 399 -12.70 17.62 -25.10
CA LYS A 399 -13.54 18.60 -24.37
C LYS A 399 -15.02 18.33 -24.59
N GLN A 400 -15.43 17.99 -25.80
CA GLN A 400 -16.81 17.63 -26.11
C GLN A 400 -17.25 16.37 -25.33
N GLN A 401 -16.45 15.30 -25.37
CA GLN A 401 -16.72 14.07 -24.59
C GLN A 401 -16.74 14.33 -23.08
N LEU A 402 -15.88 15.20 -22.58
CA LEU A 402 -15.89 15.60 -21.16
C LEU A 402 -17.18 16.34 -20.78
N ASN A 403 -17.73 17.16 -21.68
CA ASN A 403 -18.99 17.85 -21.43
C ASN A 403 -20.19 16.88 -21.50
N GLU A 404 -20.20 15.93 -22.44
CA GLU A 404 -21.23 14.89 -22.52
C GLU A 404 -21.24 14.00 -21.25
N THR A 405 -20.06 13.61 -20.77
CA THR A 405 -19.94 12.82 -19.52
C THR A 405 -20.36 13.62 -18.28
N LYS A 406 -20.14 14.93 -18.24
CA LYS A 406 -20.67 15.80 -17.17
C LYS A 406 -22.20 15.87 -17.20
N LEU A 407 -22.79 15.99 -18.39
CA LEU A 407 -24.24 16.01 -18.56
C LEU A 407 -24.87 14.69 -18.10
N LEU A 408 -24.29 13.55 -18.49
CA LEU A 408 -24.76 12.23 -18.06
C LEU A 408 -24.64 12.04 -16.54
N LYS A 409 -23.57 12.52 -15.91
CA LYS A 409 -23.44 12.49 -14.44
C LYS A 409 -24.50 13.33 -13.76
N GLN A 410 -24.80 14.51 -14.29
CA GLN A 410 -25.85 15.36 -13.75
C GLN A 410 -27.22 14.66 -13.83
N GLN A 411 -27.56 14.07 -14.98
CA GLN A 411 -28.81 13.29 -15.13
C GLN A 411 -28.87 12.10 -14.16
N LEU A 412 -27.73 11.45 -13.88
CA LEU A 412 -27.67 10.34 -12.94
C LEU A 412 -27.93 10.81 -11.50
N THR A 413 -27.39 11.96 -11.10
CA THR A 413 -27.67 12.59 -9.81
C THR A 413 -29.14 12.99 -9.68
N GLU A 414 -29.72 13.62 -10.71
CA GLU A 414 -31.14 13.99 -10.73
C GLU A 414 -32.05 12.76 -10.59
N ASN A 415 -31.70 11.66 -11.26
CA ASN A 415 -32.41 10.39 -11.12
C ASN A 415 -32.26 9.78 -9.70
N GLU A 416 -31.07 9.85 -9.11
CA GLU A 416 -30.83 9.36 -7.75
C GLU A 416 -31.65 10.14 -6.72
N GLU A 417 -31.69 11.47 -6.83
CA GLU A 417 -32.53 12.33 -6.00
C GLU A 417 -34.02 12.01 -6.17
N PHE A 418 -34.48 11.77 -7.41
CA PHE A 418 -35.85 11.33 -7.67
C PHE A 418 -36.18 9.99 -6.99
N PHE A 419 -35.29 9.01 -7.05
CA PHE A 419 -35.49 7.72 -6.39
C PHE A 419 -35.47 7.83 -4.86
N GLN A 420 -34.60 8.66 -4.30
CA GLN A 420 -34.55 8.91 -2.85
C GLN A 420 -35.84 9.57 -2.37
N HIS A 421 -36.38 10.55 -3.11
CA HIS A 421 -37.68 11.14 -2.79
C HIS A 421 -38.81 10.10 -2.82
N GLN A 422 -38.86 9.25 -3.86
CA GLN A 422 -39.84 8.15 -3.96
C GLN A 422 -39.73 7.13 -2.82
N LEU A 423 -38.50 6.82 -2.38
CA LEU A 423 -38.28 5.94 -1.23
C LEU A 423 -38.78 6.58 0.07
N SER A 424 -38.43 7.86 0.31
CA SER A 424 -38.90 8.60 1.49
C SER A 424 -40.43 8.68 1.56
N GLU A 425 -41.11 8.93 0.44
CA GLU A 425 -42.58 8.98 0.38
C GLU A 425 -43.20 7.61 0.71
N LYS A 426 -42.61 6.52 0.23
CA LYS A 426 -43.05 5.16 0.55
C LYS A 426 -42.79 4.78 2.00
N GLU A 427 -41.67 5.19 2.57
CA GLU A 427 -41.35 4.98 3.99
C GLU A 427 -42.35 5.73 4.89
N GLU A 428 -42.73 6.95 4.54
CA GLU A 428 -43.75 7.71 5.26
C GLU A 428 -45.12 7.02 5.19
N LEU A 429 -45.54 6.56 4.01
CA LEU A 429 -46.78 5.79 3.85
C LEU A 429 -46.76 4.49 4.66
N LEU A 430 -45.63 3.78 4.69
CA LEU A 430 -45.47 2.57 5.52
C LEU A 430 -45.54 2.89 7.02
N ALA A 431 -44.95 4.00 7.46
CA ALA A 431 -45.04 4.45 8.84
C ALA A 431 -46.49 4.79 9.24
N GLN A 432 -47.23 5.49 8.37
CA GLN A 432 -48.66 5.80 8.58
C GLN A 432 -49.50 4.52 8.66
N GLN A 433 -49.30 3.58 7.73
CA GLN A 433 -49.99 2.28 7.76
C GLN A 433 -49.67 1.48 9.03
N THR A 434 -48.41 1.48 9.46
CA THR A 434 -47.98 0.80 10.68
C THR A 434 -48.66 1.41 11.91
N SER A 435 -48.76 2.74 11.98
CA SER A 435 -49.48 3.47 13.04
C SER A 435 -50.96 3.11 13.08
N SER A 436 -51.65 3.09 11.94
CA SER A 436 -53.06 2.67 11.87
C SER A 436 -53.26 1.22 12.30
N ILE A 437 -52.34 0.31 11.94
CA ILE A 437 -52.39 -1.09 12.38
C ILE A 437 -52.22 -1.19 13.90
N THR A 438 -51.32 -0.41 14.50
CA THR A 438 -51.15 -0.40 15.97
C THR A 438 -52.37 0.12 16.70
N GLU A 439 -53.00 1.20 16.22
CA GLU A 439 -54.25 1.73 16.79
C GLU A 439 -55.41 0.72 16.71
N LEU A 440 -55.54 0.02 15.58
CA LEU A 440 -56.54 -1.04 15.42
C LEU A 440 -56.30 -2.21 16.37
N LYS A 441 -55.04 -2.62 16.59
CA LYS A 441 -54.69 -3.67 17.56
C LYS A 441 -55.05 -3.27 18.99
N GLU A 442 -54.77 -2.03 19.39
CA GLU A 442 -55.13 -1.52 20.72
C GLU A 442 -56.66 -1.41 20.90
N SER A 443 -57.39 -1.03 19.86
CA SER A 443 -58.86 -1.01 19.87
C SER A 443 -59.44 -2.41 20.04
N LEU A 444 -58.90 -3.40 19.32
CA LEU A 444 -59.29 -4.80 19.43
C LEU A 444 -59.00 -5.35 20.84
N HIS A 445 -57.81 -5.09 21.38
CA HIS A 445 -57.46 -5.51 22.74
C HIS A 445 -58.42 -4.90 23.79
N ARG A 446 -58.78 -3.62 23.66
CA ARG A 446 -59.77 -2.98 24.55
C ARG A 446 -61.15 -3.65 24.45
N LYS A 447 -61.56 -4.07 23.26
CA LYS A 447 -62.82 -4.80 23.05
C LYS A 447 -62.80 -6.19 23.67
N ASP A 448 -61.69 -6.91 23.57
CA ASP A 448 -61.53 -8.22 24.20
C ASP A 448 -61.55 -8.13 25.73
N GLU A 449 -60.94 -7.10 26.32
CA GLU A 449 -61.03 -6.82 27.75
C GLU A 449 -62.46 -6.50 28.20
N GLU A 450 -63.19 -5.68 27.42
CA GLU A 450 -64.59 -5.34 27.67
C GLU A 450 -65.47 -6.59 27.64
N MET A 451 -65.30 -7.45 26.62
CA MET A 451 -66.00 -8.73 26.50
C MET A 451 -65.69 -9.65 27.67
N SER A 452 -64.41 -9.80 28.02
CA SER A 452 -63.97 -10.61 29.17
C SER A 452 -64.53 -10.12 30.50
N ARG A 453 -64.72 -8.81 30.66
CA ARG A 453 -65.37 -8.22 31.82
C ARG A 453 -66.86 -8.57 31.87
N ARG A 454 -67.59 -8.39 30.76
CA ARG A 454 -69.01 -8.77 30.66
C ARG A 454 -69.23 -10.26 30.94
N THR A 455 -68.35 -11.13 30.45
CA THR A 455 -68.42 -12.57 30.72
C THR A 455 -68.29 -12.88 32.22
N ARG A 456 -67.38 -12.17 32.93
CA ARG A 456 -67.24 -12.32 34.39
C ARG A 456 -68.47 -11.82 35.15
N GLU A 457 -69.00 -10.65 34.77
CA GLU A 457 -70.22 -10.09 35.37
C GLU A 457 -71.43 -11.02 35.19
N LEU A 458 -71.57 -11.64 34.01
CA LEU A 458 -72.62 -12.64 33.76
C LEU A 458 -72.43 -13.91 34.59
N ALA A 459 -71.19 -14.39 34.77
CA ALA A 459 -70.90 -15.54 35.62
C ALA A 459 -71.20 -15.27 37.10
N GLU A 460 -70.88 -14.07 37.60
CA GLU A 460 -71.22 -13.63 38.96
C GLU A 460 -72.75 -13.57 39.16
N LEU A 461 -73.48 -13.00 38.20
CA LEU A 461 -74.95 -13.00 38.23
C LEU A 461 -75.53 -14.42 38.25
N GLY A 462 -74.97 -15.34 37.46
CA GLY A 462 -75.35 -16.75 37.48
C GLY A 462 -75.18 -17.39 38.87
N SER A 463 -74.03 -17.16 39.52
CA SER A 463 -73.76 -17.68 40.87
C SER A 463 -74.72 -17.15 41.95
N LEU A 464 -75.16 -15.89 41.82
CA LEU A 464 -76.15 -15.28 42.70
C LEU A 464 -77.55 -15.90 42.54
N TRP A 465 -77.90 -16.31 41.31
CA TRP A 465 -79.15 -17.01 41.04
C TRP A 465 -79.16 -18.43 41.62
N ASP A 466 -78.06 -19.17 41.46
CA ASP A 466 -77.93 -20.52 42.03
C ASP A 466 -77.97 -20.51 43.57
N SER A 467 -77.48 -19.44 44.21
CA SER A 467 -77.49 -19.32 45.68
C SER A 467 -78.87 -19.01 46.28
N ARG A 468 -79.86 -18.65 45.47
CA ARG A 468 -81.24 -18.32 45.91
C ARG A 468 -82.24 -19.46 45.72
N SER A 469 -81.89 -20.49 44.95
CA SER A 469 -82.68 -21.71 44.77
C SER A 469 -82.27 -22.75 45.79
#